data_AF-A0A223D4N9-F1
#
_entry.id   AF-A0A223D4N9-F1
#
_cell.length_a   1.000
_cell.length_b   1.000
_cell.length_c   1.000
_cell.angle_alpha   90.00
_cell.angle_beta   90.00
_cell.angle_gamma   90.00
#
_symmetry.space_group_name_H-M   'P 1'
#
loop_
_entity.id
_entity.type
_entity.pdbx_description
1 polymer ?
#
loop_
_entity_poly.entity_id
_entity_poly.type
_entity_poly.pdbx_seq_one_letter_code
_entity_poly.pdbx_strand_id
1 'polypeptide(L)' 'MKYEQTSLFQMRKRRRSNIEHKNAELKIYHGMTRARYRGLFGMKIQAYLTAFAVNAKRMTRLQDQQRRAS' A
#
# COMPACT_ATOMS: atom_id res chain seq x y z
N MET A 1 -2.78 -0.08 28.67
CA MET A 1 -2.79 -1.56 28.82
C MET A 1 -4.16 -2.22 28.65
N LYS A 2 -5.28 -1.75 29.23
CA LYS A 2 -6.61 -2.41 29.02
C LYS A 2 -7.14 -2.32 27.58
N TYR A 3 -6.99 -1.18 26.90
CA TYR A 3 -7.47 -1.00 25.53
C TYR A 3 -6.72 -1.87 24.51
N GLU A 4 -5.42 -2.07 24.70
CA GLU A 4 -4.58 -2.89 23.80
C GLU A 4 -4.92 -4.38 23.84
N GLN A 5 -5.53 -4.83 24.93
CA GLN A 5 -6.00 -6.21 25.11
C GLN A 5 -7.38 -6.44 24.50
N THR A 6 -8.07 -5.38 24.06
CA THR A 6 -9.38 -5.53 23.40
C THR A 6 -9.25 -6.22 22.04
N SER A 7 -10.22 -7.06 21.71
CA SER A 7 -10.30 -7.73 20.41
C SER A 7 -10.29 -6.75 19.24
N LEU A 8 -10.95 -5.60 19.39
CA LEU A 8 -10.99 -4.51 18.40
C LEU A 8 -9.61 -3.92 18.14
N PHE A 9 -8.81 -3.69 19.18
CA PHE A 9 -7.44 -3.21 19.03
C PHE A 9 -6.56 -4.24 18.29
N GLN A 10 -6.64 -5.52 18.69
CA GLN A 10 -5.84 -6.58 18.06
C GLN A 10 -6.20 -6.76 16.58
N MET A 11 -7.49 -6.68 16.23
CA MET A 11 -7.94 -6.72 14.84
C MET A 11 -7.41 -5.53 14.03
N ARG A 12 -7.50 -4.29 14.58
CA ARG A 12 -6.97 -3.09 13.93
C ARG A 12 -5.45 -3.17 13.76
N LYS A 13 -4.73 -3.64 14.77
CA LYS A 13 -3.27 -3.83 14.74
C LYS A 13 -2.84 -4.78 13.63
N ARG A 14 -3.53 -5.93 13.46
CA ARG A 14 -3.26 -6.88 12.38
C ARG A 14 -3.47 -6.24 10.99
N ARG A 15 -4.57 -5.51 10.79
CA ARG A 15 -4.82 -4.80 9.51
C ARG A 15 -3.78 -3.71 9.24
N ARG A 16 -3.35 -2.99 10.27
CA ARG A 16 -2.39 -1.89 10.15
C ARG A 16 -1.03 -2.36 9.64
N SER A 17 -0.54 -3.52 10.10
CA SER A 17 0.72 -4.10 9.62
C SER A 17 0.75 -4.24 8.09
N ASN A 18 -0.33 -4.79 7.51
CA ASN A 18 -0.44 -4.95 6.06
C ASN A 18 -0.42 -3.60 5.30
N ILE A 19 -1.09 -2.59 5.87
CA ILE A 19 -1.14 -1.23 5.30
C ILE A 19 0.22 -0.54 5.40
N GLU A 20 0.90 -0.66 6.53
CA GLU A 20 2.22 -0.06 6.76
C GLU A 20 3.28 -0.66 5.84
N HIS A 21 3.29 -1.99 5.67
CA HIS A 21 4.16 -2.64 4.70
C HIS A 21 3.94 -2.10 3.28
N LYS A 22 2.68 -1.96 2.84
CA LYS A 22 2.39 -1.43 1.50
C LYS A 22 2.78 0.04 1.37
N ASN A 23 2.56 0.85 2.41
CA ASN A 23 2.97 2.25 2.42
C ASN A 23 4.49 2.41 2.39
N ALA A 24 5.23 1.55 3.09
CA ALA A 24 6.69 1.53 3.03
C ALA A 24 7.19 1.20 1.62
N GLU A 25 6.59 0.19 0.97
CA GLU A 25 6.88 -0.14 -0.44
C GLU A 25 6.64 1.05 -1.37
N LEU A 26 5.49 1.71 -1.25
CA LEU A 26 5.13 2.88 -2.06
C LEU A 26 6.13 4.04 -1.87
N LYS A 27 6.57 4.28 -0.63
CA LYS A 27 7.55 5.34 -0.30
C LYS A 27 8.94 5.04 -0.85
N ILE A 28 9.44 3.83 -0.61
CA ILE A 28 10.82 3.44 -0.93
C ILE A 28 10.97 3.17 -2.43
N TYR A 29 10.08 2.38 -3.03
CA TYR A 29 10.25 1.85 -4.38
C TYR A 29 9.43 2.58 -5.45
N HIS A 30 8.42 3.38 -5.05
CA HIS A 30 7.51 4.04 -5.99
C HIS A 30 7.47 5.56 -5.83
N GLY A 31 8.49 6.15 -5.20
CA GLY A 31 8.73 7.60 -5.24
C GLY A 31 7.74 8.43 -4.40
N MET A 32 6.96 7.81 -3.52
CA MET A 32 6.02 8.53 -2.62
C MET A 32 6.73 9.23 -1.45
N THR A 33 8.05 9.07 -1.31
CA THR A 33 8.87 9.86 -0.36
C THR A 33 8.99 11.33 -0.75
N ARG A 34 8.78 11.68 -2.03
CA ARG A 34 8.91 13.05 -2.54
C ARG A 34 7.61 13.50 -3.22
N ALA A 35 7.18 14.72 -2.93
CA ALA A 35 6.11 15.36 -3.69
C ALA A 35 6.67 15.82 -5.05
N ARG A 36 6.16 15.22 -6.14
CA ARG A 36 6.53 15.58 -7.51
C ARG A 36 5.80 16.82 -8.00
N TYR A 37 4.61 17.05 -7.48
CA TYR A 37 3.77 18.20 -7.79
C TYR A 37 3.55 19.04 -6.54
N ARG A 38 3.45 20.36 -6.72
CA ARG A 38 3.17 21.30 -5.62
C ARG A 38 1.69 21.28 -5.28
N GLY A 39 1.39 21.43 -3.98
CA GLY A 39 0.02 21.52 -3.48
C GLY A 39 -0.71 20.18 -3.32
N LEU A 40 -1.73 20.18 -2.47
CA LEU A 40 -2.47 18.98 -2.09
C LEU A 40 -3.13 18.28 -3.28
N PHE A 41 -3.61 19.06 -4.25
CA PHE A 41 -4.24 18.51 -5.46
C PHE A 41 -3.26 17.68 -6.29
N GLY A 42 -2.06 18.20 -6.58
CA GLY A 42 -1.03 17.48 -7.31
C GLY A 42 -0.53 16.24 -6.56
N MET A 43 -0.41 16.32 -5.23
CA MET A 43 -0.05 15.17 -4.39
C MET A 43 -1.13 14.07 -4.42
N LYS A 44 -2.42 14.43 -4.45
CA LYS A 44 -3.52 13.46 -4.60
C LYS A 44 -3.41 12.72 -5.93
N ILE A 45 -3.21 13.45 -7.03
CA ILE A 45 -3.01 12.84 -8.36
C ILE A 45 -1.82 11.89 -8.35
N GLN A 46 -0.67 12.32 -7.82
CA GLN A 46 0.51 11.46 -7.68
C GLN A 46 0.20 10.19 -6.88
N ALA A 47 -0.49 10.31 -5.74
CA ALA A 47 -0.82 9.17 -4.90
C ALA A 47 -1.75 8.17 -5.62
N TYR A 48 -2.80 8.65 -6.28
CA TYR A 48 -3.75 7.80 -6.99
C TYR A 48 -3.11 7.06 -8.16
N LEU A 49 -2.35 7.76 -9.01
CA LEU A 49 -1.68 7.14 -10.14
C LEU A 49 -0.62 6.13 -9.69
N THR A 50 0.12 6.44 -8.63
CA THR A 50 1.12 5.50 -8.08
C THR A 50 0.44 4.24 -7.53
N ALA A 51 -0.65 4.38 -6.77
CA ALA A 51 -1.40 3.24 -6.25
C ALA A 51 -1.98 2.38 -7.38
N PHE A 52 -2.53 3.02 -8.42
CA PHE A 52 -3.06 2.33 -9.60
C PHE A 52 -1.99 1.49 -10.31
N ALA A 53 -0.84 2.10 -10.62
CA ALA A 53 0.25 1.41 -11.31
C ALA A 53 0.80 0.23 -10.51
N VAL A 54 0.93 0.38 -9.19
CA VAL A 54 1.41 -0.69 -8.30
C VAL A 54 0.40 -1.83 -8.20
N ASN A 55 -0.89 -1.52 -8.15
CA ASN A 55 -1.94 -2.54 -8.17
C ASN A 55 -1.96 -3.28 -9.51
N ALA A 56 -1.79 -2.60 -10.64
CA ALA A 56 -1.69 -3.24 -11.95
C ALA A 56 -0.52 -4.23 -12.01
N LYS A 57 0.68 -3.82 -11.55
CA LYS A 57 1.85 -4.71 -11.44
C LYS A 57 1.61 -5.92 -10.53
N ARG A 58 0.81 -5.76 -9.47
CA ARG A 58 0.44 -6.87 -8.59
C ARG A 58 -0.46 -7.87 -9.31
N MET A 59 -1.46 -7.39 -10.07
CA MET A 59 -2.37 -8.28 -10.81
C MET A 59 -1.61 -9.11 -11.85
N THR A 60 -0.70 -8.49 -12.62
CA THR A 60 0.10 -9.23 -13.61
C THR A 60 0.97 -10.29 -12.95
N ARG A 61 1.61 -9.97 -11.82
CA ARG A 61 2.43 -10.94 -11.08
C ARG A 61 1.61 -12.11 -10.51
N LEU A 62 0.39 -11.87 -10.08
CA LEU A 62 -0.53 -12.92 -9.63
C LEU A 62 -0.96 -13.82 -10.79
N GLN A 63 -1.26 -13.25 -11.96
CA GLN A 63 -1.57 -14.01 -13.17
C GLN A 63 -0.39 -14.88 -13.61
N ASP A 64 0.83 -14.34 -13.59
CA ASP A 64 2.03 -15.10 -13.93
C ASP A 64 2.30 -16.25 -12.94
N GLN A 65 2.04 -16.02 -11.65
CA GLN A 65 2.14 -17.07 -10.63
C GLN A 65 1.12 -18.19 -10.86
N GLN A 66 -0.12 -17.83 -11.20
CA GLN A 66 -1.17 -18.81 -11.53
C GLN A 66 -0.79 -19.64 -12.77
N ARG A 67 -0.27 -18.98 -13.82
CA ARG A 67 0.20 -19.66 -15.04
C ARG A 67 1.33 -20.64 -14.79
N ARG A 68 2.27 -20.32 -13.89
CA ARG A 68 3.40 -21.19 -13.54
C ARG A 68 3.02 -22.38 -12.65
N ALA A 69 1.89 -22.28 -11.96
CA ALA A 69 1.37 -23.32 -11.08
C ALA A 69 0.40 -24.29 -11.79
N SER A 70 0.04 -24.00 -13.05
CA SER A 70 -0.75 -24.86 -13.93
C SER A 70 0.17 -25.67 -14.83
#